data_AF-A0A428P181-F1
#
_entry.id   AF-A0A428P181-F1
#
_cell.length_a   1.000
_cell.length_b   1.000
_cell.length_c   1.000
_cell.angle_alpha   90.00
_cell.angle_beta   90.00
_cell.angle_gamma   90.00
#
_symmetry.space_group_name_H-M   'P 1'
#
loop_
_entity.id
_entity.type
_entity.pdbx_description
1 polymer ?
#
loop_
_entity_poly.entity_id
_entity_poly.type
_entity_poly.pdbx_seq_one_letter_code
_entity_poly.pdbx_strand_id
1 'polypeptide(L)'
;KTILTPVVVDDLDKRVNGDSNIGIAYIYCNFRQQDNQRIDKMLASLLKQLAERQPSLPQAVKNLYNRHKPKKTRPLVEEISPTLRSLVKTYVRAYLIVDALDECQASDGSRAELLEELFALQKSCDTSLFMTSRIMPDVQENFIGNATELEIRASKEDVGRYLDSRVDSLFLLAELHLNSLQGKFSPKDIRRALERLPTGSTAYDETYKAAMERLGSQENTEAFSKKILAWITCARRPSTTSELRHALAVEVGETDFDQENLPEVDDVVAMCAGLVVVDKESNIIRLVHYTTQQYFERTQGVWFPTAEADITTACVTYLSYKTFQSDACRTRSGIKQRLWSHRLYGYAVNNWGHHARVSLTTSKELMEFLQSDGQAGAAAEALTFMTESWTYMEAPRGMTGFHLAAYWHGLQ
;
A
#
# COMPACT_ATOMS: atom_id res chain seq x y z
N LYS A 1 17.18 -0.61 5.45
CA LYS A 1 16.36 -0.38 6.67
C LYS A 1 14.90 -0.72 6.38
N THR A 2 14.21 0.12 5.60
CA THR A 2 12.77 0.00 5.32
C THR A 2 12.28 -1.28 4.63
N ILE A 3 13.14 -2.01 3.90
CA ILE A 3 12.78 -3.31 3.31
C ILE A 3 13.02 -4.48 4.28
N LEU A 4 14.03 -4.36 5.15
CA LEU A 4 14.41 -5.46 6.04
C LEU A 4 13.39 -5.64 7.18
N THR A 5 12.94 -4.54 7.76
CA THR A 5 12.04 -4.59 8.92
C THR A 5 10.70 -5.25 8.61
N PRO A 6 10.01 -4.93 7.49
CA PRO A 6 8.82 -5.67 7.09
C PRO A 6 9.06 -7.17 6.88
N VAL A 7 10.22 -7.55 6.34
CA VAL A 7 10.58 -8.98 6.16
C VAL A 7 10.76 -9.68 7.51
N VAL A 8 11.38 -9.01 8.49
CA VAL A 8 11.52 -9.54 9.86
C VAL A 8 10.16 -9.69 10.52
N VAL A 9 9.28 -8.70 10.38
CA VAL A 9 7.92 -8.75 10.95
C VAL A 9 7.12 -9.91 10.32
N ASP A 10 7.14 -10.04 8.99
CA ASP A 10 6.46 -11.12 8.27
C ASP A 10 7.00 -12.51 8.65
N ASP A 11 8.32 -12.67 8.79
CA ASP A 11 8.92 -13.94 9.26
C ASP A 11 8.52 -14.25 10.71
N LEU A 12 8.51 -13.26 11.60
CA LEU A 12 8.05 -13.43 12.98
C LEU A 12 6.58 -13.82 13.05
N ASP A 13 5.71 -13.13 12.30
CA ASP A 13 4.28 -13.46 12.24
C ASP A 13 4.06 -14.89 11.74
N LYS A 14 4.81 -15.33 10.73
CA LYS A 14 4.77 -16.72 10.22
C LYS A 14 5.22 -17.75 11.24
N ARG A 15 6.30 -17.47 11.99
CA ARG A 15 6.82 -18.38 13.03
C ARG A 15 5.89 -18.48 14.23
N VAL A 16 5.30 -17.37 14.63
CA VAL A 16 4.33 -17.32 15.73
C VAL A 16 3.02 -18.00 15.34
N ASN A 17 2.67 -18.00 14.05
CA ASN A 17 1.53 -18.73 13.49
C ASN A 17 0.20 -18.49 14.24
N GLY A 18 -0.01 -17.26 14.69
CA GLY A 18 -1.22 -16.85 15.42
C GLY A 18 -1.27 -17.24 16.90
N ASP A 19 -0.16 -17.66 17.52
CA ASP A 19 -0.10 -17.87 18.97
C ASP A 19 -0.31 -16.54 19.73
N SER A 20 -1.47 -16.42 20.39
CA SER A 20 -1.85 -15.24 21.17
C SER A 20 -1.02 -15.05 22.45
N ASN A 21 -0.20 -16.03 22.83
CA ASN A 21 0.74 -15.91 23.94
C ASN A 21 2.04 -15.19 23.56
N ILE A 22 2.25 -14.90 22.27
CA ILE A 22 3.41 -14.16 21.78
C ILE A 22 2.97 -12.79 21.25
N GLY A 23 3.55 -11.73 21.81
CA GLY A 23 3.28 -10.36 21.42
C GLY A 23 4.24 -9.92 20.32
N ILE A 24 3.75 -9.28 19.27
CA ILE A 24 4.57 -8.62 18.26
C ILE A 24 4.01 -7.21 18.05
N ALA A 25 4.88 -6.20 18.15
CA ALA A 25 4.54 -4.83 17.83
C ALA A 25 5.73 -4.10 17.21
N TYR A 26 5.45 -3.10 16.38
CA TYR A 26 6.48 -2.38 15.64
C TYR A 26 6.18 -0.87 15.52
N ILE A 27 7.26 -0.09 15.37
CA ILE A 27 7.23 1.34 15.07
C ILE A 27 8.07 1.57 13.81
N TYR A 28 7.53 2.33 12.85
CA TYR A 28 8.28 2.82 11.69
C TYR A 28 8.57 4.30 11.86
N CYS A 29 9.81 4.65 12.18
CA CYS A 29 10.23 6.05 12.27
C CYS A 29 10.45 6.63 10.87
N ASN A 30 10.08 7.90 10.71
CA ASN A 30 10.08 8.62 9.43
C ASN A 30 10.22 10.11 9.68
N PHE A 31 11.30 10.71 9.18
CA PHE A 31 11.63 12.11 9.41
C PHE A 31 10.57 13.11 8.90
N ARG A 32 9.67 12.70 8.00
CA ARG A 32 8.61 13.56 7.43
C ARG A 32 7.33 13.60 8.27
N GLN A 33 7.20 12.75 9.30
CA GLN A 33 5.98 12.61 10.11
C GLN A 33 6.26 12.87 11.60
N GLN A 34 7.03 13.93 11.90
CA GLN A 34 7.50 14.25 13.26
C GLN A 34 6.36 14.41 14.28
N ASP A 35 5.25 15.06 13.90
CA ASP A 35 4.08 15.22 14.79
C ASP A 35 3.44 13.89 15.21
N ASN A 36 3.61 12.83 14.42
CA ASN A 36 3.07 11.49 14.71
C ASN A 36 4.05 10.60 15.50
N GLN A 37 5.27 11.07 15.74
CA GLN A 37 6.34 10.32 16.41
C GLN A 37 6.70 10.89 17.78
N ARG A 38 5.74 11.59 18.41
CA ARG A 38 5.82 11.91 19.83
C ARG A 38 5.69 10.62 20.67
N ILE A 39 6.37 10.59 21.80
CA ILE A 39 6.41 9.43 22.71
C ILE A 39 5.02 8.88 23.07
N ASP A 40 4.04 9.76 23.35
CA ASP A 40 2.67 9.38 23.69
C ASP A 40 2.00 8.58 22.56
N LYS A 41 2.17 9.01 21.31
CA LYS A 41 1.64 8.32 20.13
C LYS A 41 2.37 7.00 19.86
N MET A 42 3.68 6.96 20.04
CA MET A 42 4.48 5.75 19.84
C MET A 42 4.11 4.66 20.84
N LEU A 43 4.06 4.99 22.13
CA LEU A 43 3.66 4.04 23.17
C LEU A 43 2.20 3.61 23.04
N ALA A 44 1.29 4.53 22.68
CA ALA A 44 -0.11 4.18 22.40
C ALA A 44 -0.24 3.23 21.20
N SER A 45 0.61 3.40 20.17
CA SER A 45 0.65 2.49 19.01
C SER A 45 1.09 1.09 19.41
N LEU A 46 2.17 0.95 20.20
CA LEU A 46 2.60 -0.34 20.72
C LEU A 46 1.52 -0.99 21.59
N LEU A 47 0.90 -0.21 22.48
CA LEU A 47 -0.19 -0.69 23.33
C LEU A 47 -1.37 -1.19 22.50
N LYS A 48 -1.76 -0.46 21.46
CA LYS A 48 -2.83 -0.85 20.55
C LYS A 48 -2.51 -2.18 19.85
N GLN A 49 -1.35 -2.27 19.20
CA GLN A 49 -0.94 -3.46 18.45
C GLN A 49 -0.89 -4.70 19.35
N LEU A 50 -0.33 -4.58 20.55
CA LEU A 50 -0.31 -5.68 21.51
C LEU A 50 -1.69 -6.01 22.08
N ALA A 51 -2.60 -5.04 22.21
CA ALA A 51 -3.94 -5.33 22.71
C ALA A 51 -4.77 -6.10 21.67
N GLU A 52 -4.57 -5.83 20.38
CA GLU A 52 -5.26 -6.47 19.26
C GLU A 52 -4.92 -7.96 19.10
N ARG A 53 -3.73 -8.39 19.56
CA ARG A 53 -3.30 -9.79 19.48
C ARG A 53 -3.80 -10.65 20.64
N GLN A 54 -4.39 -10.04 21.67
CA GLN A 54 -5.01 -10.77 22.76
C GLN A 54 -6.41 -11.30 22.36
N PRO A 55 -6.80 -12.51 22.77
CA PRO A 55 -8.13 -13.06 22.47
C PRO A 55 -9.27 -12.24 23.09
N SER A 56 -8.96 -11.51 24.17
CA SER A 56 -9.90 -10.59 24.80
C SER A 56 -9.16 -9.35 25.29
N LEU A 57 -9.83 -8.19 25.20
CA LEU A 57 -9.22 -6.92 25.59
C LEU A 57 -8.89 -6.93 27.10
N PRO A 58 -7.60 -6.77 27.48
CA PRO A 58 -7.17 -6.81 28.87
C PRO A 58 -7.86 -5.73 29.72
N GLN A 59 -8.11 -6.06 30.99
CA GLN A 59 -8.84 -5.15 31.89
C GLN A 59 -8.13 -3.81 32.07
N ALA A 60 -6.79 -3.79 32.08
CA ALA A 60 -6.01 -2.56 32.18
C ALA A 60 -6.31 -1.60 31.00
N VAL A 61 -6.40 -2.14 29.78
CA VAL A 61 -6.70 -1.37 28.57
C VAL A 61 -8.17 -0.92 28.56
N LYS A 62 -9.11 -1.79 28.97
CA LYS A 62 -10.52 -1.42 29.16
C LYS A 62 -10.70 -0.26 30.13
N ASN A 63 -10.00 -0.31 31.26
CA ASN A 63 -10.06 0.73 32.29
C ASN A 63 -9.54 2.06 31.76
N LEU A 64 -8.42 2.03 31.03
CA LEU A 64 -7.86 3.22 30.40
C LEU A 64 -8.87 3.82 29.39
N TYR A 65 -9.40 3.00 28.49
CA TYR A 65 -10.39 3.44 27.50
C TYR A 65 -11.64 4.06 28.15
N ASN A 66 -12.21 3.39 29.16
CA ASN A 66 -13.42 3.86 29.84
C ASN A 66 -13.21 5.19 30.60
N ARG A 67 -11.99 5.49 31.04
CA ARG A 67 -11.65 6.75 31.70
C ARG A 67 -11.64 7.94 30.72
N HIS A 68 -11.16 7.72 29.50
CA HIS A 68 -10.93 8.76 28.51
C HIS A 68 -12.09 8.95 27.52
N LYS A 69 -12.82 7.87 27.18
CA LYS A 69 -13.98 7.92 26.28
C LYS A 69 -15.02 8.99 26.63
N PRO A 70 -15.55 9.09 27.87
CA PRO A 70 -16.59 10.08 28.18
C PRO A 70 -16.06 11.51 28.16
N LYS A 71 -14.77 11.71 28.44
CA LYS A 71 -14.12 13.02 28.49
C LYS A 71 -13.60 13.49 27.13
N LYS A 72 -13.61 12.62 26.11
CA LYS A 72 -13.00 12.85 24.78
C LYS A 72 -11.54 13.31 24.85
N THR A 73 -10.79 12.79 25.82
CA THR A 73 -9.35 13.07 25.98
C THR A 73 -8.49 11.89 25.54
N ARG A 74 -7.17 12.11 25.40
CA ARG A 74 -6.19 11.05 25.18
C ARG A 74 -5.45 10.73 26.48
N PRO A 75 -5.03 9.47 26.70
CA PRO A 75 -4.20 9.12 27.84
C PRO A 75 -2.81 9.74 27.74
N LEU A 76 -2.23 10.09 28.88
CA LEU A 76 -0.86 10.60 28.98
C LEU A 76 0.15 9.45 29.04
N VAL A 77 1.44 9.74 28.78
CA VAL A 77 2.54 8.75 28.86
C VAL A 77 2.54 8.03 30.21
N GLU A 78 2.36 8.77 31.30
CA GLU A 78 2.28 8.26 32.68
C GLU A 78 1.15 7.23 32.89
N GLU A 79 0.10 7.26 32.07
CA GLU A 79 -1.00 6.28 32.09
C GLU A 79 -0.78 5.15 31.07
N ILE A 80 -0.15 5.44 29.93
CA ILE A 80 0.14 4.49 28.86
C ILE A 80 1.24 3.51 29.29
N SER A 81 2.39 3.99 29.76
CA SER A 81 3.54 3.16 30.15
C SER A 81 3.20 2.04 31.15
N PRO A 82 2.51 2.29 32.28
CA PRO A 82 2.13 1.20 33.20
C PRO A 82 1.11 0.23 32.58
N THR A 83 0.22 0.72 31.72
CA THR A 83 -0.76 -0.12 31.01
C THR A 83 -0.05 -1.03 29.99
N LEU A 84 0.91 -0.50 29.24
CA LEU A 84 1.75 -1.24 28.30
C LEU A 84 2.57 -2.31 29.03
N ARG A 85 3.23 -1.96 30.14
CA ARG A 85 3.95 -2.92 31.00
C ARG A 85 3.06 -4.06 31.48
N SER A 86 1.86 -3.74 31.97
CA SER A 86 0.89 -4.73 32.44
C SER A 86 0.47 -5.69 31.32
N LEU A 87 0.27 -5.16 30.12
CA LEU A 87 -0.08 -5.96 28.95
C LEU A 87 1.09 -6.83 28.47
N VAL A 88 2.30 -6.30 28.38
CA VAL A 88 3.48 -7.08 27.96
C VAL A 88 3.69 -8.28 28.90
N LYS A 89 3.41 -8.13 30.20
CA LYS A 89 3.48 -9.24 31.18
C LYS A 89 2.46 -10.36 30.96
N THR A 90 1.40 -10.16 30.18
CA THR A 90 0.45 -11.23 29.87
C THR A 90 0.96 -12.15 28.76
N TYR A 91 2.00 -11.72 28.02
CA TYR A 91 2.64 -12.52 27.01
C TYR A 91 3.73 -13.41 27.62
N VAL A 92 3.88 -14.63 27.09
CA VAL A 92 5.01 -15.51 27.39
C VAL A 92 6.30 -14.89 26.84
N ARG A 93 6.20 -14.28 25.65
CA ARG A 93 7.30 -13.57 24.99
C ARG A 93 6.74 -12.38 24.20
N ALA A 94 7.45 -11.26 24.19
CA ALA A 94 7.14 -10.13 23.32
C ALA A 94 8.30 -9.77 22.40
N TYR A 95 8.01 -9.38 21.16
CA TYR A 95 8.96 -8.84 20.18
C TYR A 95 8.55 -7.41 19.85
N LEU A 96 9.43 -6.45 20.17
CA LEU A 96 9.23 -5.04 19.85
C LEU A 96 10.26 -4.60 18.82
N ILE A 97 9.77 -4.08 17.70
CA ILE A 97 10.58 -3.73 16.53
C ILE A 97 10.54 -2.22 16.29
N VAL A 98 11.69 -1.58 16.05
CA VAL A 98 11.77 -0.15 15.70
C VAL A 98 12.57 0.03 14.42
N ASP A 99 11.91 0.41 13.32
CA ASP A 99 12.58 0.73 12.07
C ASP A 99 13.08 2.17 12.04
N ALA A 100 14.30 2.37 11.54
CA ALA A 100 14.90 3.67 11.28
C ALA A 100 14.93 4.60 12.51
N LEU A 101 15.41 4.10 13.65
CA LEU A 101 15.48 4.83 14.92
C LEU A 101 16.19 6.20 14.81
N ASP A 102 17.15 6.35 13.89
CA ASP A 102 17.81 7.62 13.56
C ASP A 102 16.86 8.70 13.02
N GLU A 103 15.70 8.31 12.49
CA GLU A 103 14.67 9.23 11.98
C GLU A 103 13.66 9.64 13.05
N CYS A 104 13.73 9.05 14.25
CA CYS A 104 13.00 9.51 15.42
C CYS A 104 13.63 10.80 15.95
N GLN A 105 12.80 11.82 16.17
CA GLN A 105 13.27 13.14 16.58
C GLN A 105 14.03 13.07 17.92
N ALA A 106 15.28 13.53 17.92
CA ALA A 106 16.13 13.56 19.11
C ALA A 106 15.98 14.85 19.92
N SER A 107 15.51 15.94 19.28
CA SER A 107 15.52 17.29 19.86
C SER A 107 14.49 17.54 20.95
N ASP A 108 13.42 16.75 21.00
CA ASP A 108 12.33 16.87 21.98
C ASP A 108 12.42 15.83 23.12
N GLY A 109 13.46 14.99 23.12
CA GLY A 109 13.64 13.91 24.11
C GLY A 109 12.85 12.62 23.81
N SER A 110 11.91 12.62 22.85
CA SER A 110 11.02 11.49 22.57
C SER A 110 11.78 10.19 22.27
N ARG A 111 12.91 10.27 21.53
CA ARG A 111 13.75 9.10 21.24
C ARG A 111 14.38 8.50 22.50
N ALA A 112 14.88 9.34 23.41
CA ALA A 112 15.51 8.88 24.64
C ALA A 112 14.49 8.26 25.60
N GLU A 113 13.33 8.90 25.77
CA GLU A 113 12.23 8.38 26.58
C GLU A 113 11.69 7.05 26.03
N LEU A 114 11.58 6.92 24.70
CA LEU A 114 11.19 5.66 24.06
C LEU A 114 12.18 4.54 24.39
N LEU A 115 13.47 4.80 24.25
CA LEU A 115 14.52 3.81 24.53
C LEU A 115 14.51 3.42 26.02
N GLU A 116 14.36 4.38 26.92
CA GLU A 116 14.26 4.13 28.37
C GLU A 116 13.09 3.18 28.68
N GLU A 117 11.91 3.44 28.10
CA GLU A 117 10.72 2.61 28.28
C GLU A 117 10.88 1.21 27.68
N LEU A 118 11.44 1.09 26.48
CA LEU A 118 11.69 -0.21 25.84
C LEU A 118 12.71 -1.05 26.60
N PHE A 119 13.80 -0.44 27.09
CA PHE A 119 14.77 -1.13 27.93
C PHE A 119 14.20 -1.50 29.30
N ALA A 120 13.33 -0.66 29.88
CA ALA A 120 12.61 -1.01 31.10
C ALA A 120 11.69 -2.22 30.89
N LEU A 121 11.02 -2.32 29.75
CA LEU A 121 10.23 -3.50 29.36
C LEU A 121 11.11 -4.74 29.23
N GLN A 122 12.25 -4.64 28.55
CA GLN A 122 13.21 -5.75 28.40
C GLN A 122 13.76 -6.25 29.74
N LYS A 123 14.00 -5.36 30.70
CA LYS A 123 14.48 -5.74 32.05
C LYS A 123 13.40 -6.38 32.92
N SER A 124 12.13 -6.02 32.72
CA SER A 124 11.03 -6.39 33.61
C SER A 124 10.13 -7.50 33.07
N CYS A 125 10.20 -7.79 31.77
CA CYS A 125 9.35 -8.72 31.05
C CYS A 125 10.20 -9.50 30.03
N ASP A 126 9.73 -10.67 29.59
CA ASP A 126 10.45 -11.46 28.59
C ASP A 126 10.28 -10.86 27.18
N THR A 127 11.06 -9.83 26.88
CA THR A 127 10.93 -9.00 25.67
C THR A 127 12.22 -9.02 24.85
N SER A 128 12.09 -9.28 23.55
CA SER A 128 13.14 -9.10 22.55
C SER A 128 12.96 -7.79 21.82
N LEU A 129 14.05 -7.04 21.67
CA LEU A 129 14.09 -5.79 20.92
C LEU A 129 14.86 -6.02 19.61
N PHE A 130 14.32 -5.49 18.51
CA PHE A 130 15.02 -5.41 17.23
C PHE A 130 14.91 -3.98 16.69
N MET A 131 16.02 -3.35 16.35
CA MET A 131 16.04 -1.96 15.91
C MET A 131 16.94 -1.80 14.69
N THR A 132 16.54 -0.93 13.75
CA THR A 132 17.39 -0.53 12.61
C THR A 132 17.75 0.95 12.71
N SER A 133 18.98 1.29 12.35
CA SER A 133 19.45 2.68 12.36
C SER A 133 20.56 2.90 11.33
N ARG A 134 20.79 4.15 10.94
CA ARG A 134 22.09 4.54 10.38
C ARG A 134 23.17 4.44 11.47
N ILE A 135 24.42 4.21 11.04
CA ILE A 135 25.59 4.26 11.92
C ILE A 135 25.79 5.72 12.32
N MET A 136 25.32 6.07 13.52
CA MET A 136 25.43 7.41 14.10
C MET A 136 25.88 7.29 15.57
N PRO A 137 26.89 8.05 16.02
CA PRO A 137 27.44 7.91 17.37
C PRO A 137 26.40 8.08 18.48
N ASP A 138 25.52 9.08 18.36
CA ASP A 138 24.47 9.40 19.33
C ASP A 138 23.43 8.28 19.48
N VAL A 139 23.20 7.47 18.44
CA VAL A 139 22.36 6.28 18.52
C VAL A 139 23.14 5.15 19.18
N GLN A 140 24.36 4.87 18.71
CA GLN A 140 25.20 3.77 19.17
C GLN A 140 25.50 3.83 20.66
N GLU A 141 25.73 5.02 21.21
CA GLU A 141 25.99 5.24 22.65
C GLU A 141 24.90 4.64 23.56
N ASN A 142 23.65 4.58 23.10
CA ASN A 142 22.55 4.00 23.89
C ASN A 142 22.61 2.47 24.00
N PHE A 143 23.39 1.79 23.13
CA PHE A 143 23.41 0.34 23.01
C PHE A 143 24.74 -0.31 23.44
N ILE A 144 25.74 0.50 23.79
CA ILE A 144 27.07 0.03 24.20
C ILE A 144 26.94 -0.97 25.36
N GLY A 145 27.42 -2.20 25.12
CA GLY A 145 27.46 -3.28 26.11
C GLY A 145 26.14 -4.03 26.34
N ASN A 146 25.05 -3.66 25.66
CA ASN A 146 23.71 -4.21 25.90
C ASN A 146 23.02 -4.80 24.64
N ALA A 147 23.63 -4.69 23.46
CA ALA A 147 23.04 -5.17 22.20
C ALA A 147 24.04 -5.97 21.34
N THR A 148 23.51 -6.88 20.53
CA THR A 148 24.25 -7.48 19.42
C THR A 148 24.10 -6.59 18.20
N GLU A 149 25.22 -6.13 17.64
CA GLU A 149 25.23 -5.28 16.46
C GLU A 149 25.46 -6.11 15.19
N LEU A 150 24.65 -5.88 14.16
CA LEU A 150 24.83 -6.47 12.84
C LEU A 150 24.94 -5.35 11.81
N GLU A 151 26.15 -5.14 11.29
CA GLU A 151 26.37 -4.21 10.21
C GLU A 151 25.92 -4.82 8.88
N ILE A 152 24.99 -4.16 8.20
CA ILE A 152 24.50 -4.59 6.88
C ILE A 152 25.28 -3.84 5.81
N ARG A 153 26.03 -4.60 5.02
CA ARG A 153 26.75 -4.10 3.84
C ARG A 153 26.28 -4.85 2.61
N ALA A 154 26.12 -4.13 1.50
CA ALA A 154 25.88 -4.77 0.22
C ALA A 154 27.12 -5.56 -0.20
N SER A 155 26.93 -6.83 -0.57
CA SER A 155 28.00 -7.64 -1.15
C SER A 155 28.28 -7.18 -2.59
N LYS A 156 29.41 -7.61 -3.16
CA LYS A 156 29.70 -7.38 -4.59
C LYS A 156 28.61 -7.97 -5.49
N GLU A 157 28.01 -9.09 -5.08
CA GLU A 157 26.94 -9.73 -5.81
C GLU A 157 25.65 -8.92 -5.74
N ASP A 158 25.29 -8.37 -4.57
CA ASP A 158 24.14 -7.48 -4.43
C ASP A 158 24.30 -6.21 -5.27
N VAL A 159 25.52 -5.64 -5.28
CA VAL A 159 25.86 -4.51 -6.16
C VAL A 159 25.77 -4.95 -7.62
N GLY A 160 26.21 -6.15 -7.96
CA GLY A 160 26.07 -6.74 -9.30
C GLY A 160 24.61 -6.83 -9.73
N ARG A 161 23.75 -7.48 -8.94
CA ARG A 161 22.31 -7.59 -9.22
C ARG A 161 21.63 -6.21 -9.28
N TYR A 162 22.02 -5.30 -8.40
CA TYR A 162 21.54 -3.92 -8.46
C TYR A 162 21.95 -3.26 -9.78
N LEU A 163 23.23 -3.37 -10.17
CA LEU A 163 23.72 -2.86 -11.44
C LEU A 163 23.03 -3.52 -12.61
N ASP A 164 22.83 -4.83 -12.63
CA ASP A 164 22.11 -5.53 -13.70
C ASP A 164 20.67 -4.98 -13.82
N SER A 165 19.97 -4.81 -12.70
CA SER A 165 18.64 -4.17 -12.70
C SER A 165 18.65 -2.70 -13.19
N ARG A 166 19.77 -2.00 -13.01
CA ARG A 166 19.99 -0.62 -13.50
C ARG A 166 20.49 -0.62 -14.96
N VAL A 167 21.16 -1.67 -15.41
CA VAL A 167 21.61 -1.85 -16.78
C VAL A 167 20.39 -2.17 -17.66
N ASP A 168 19.44 -2.95 -17.17
CA ASP A 168 18.10 -3.07 -17.77
C ASP A 168 17.44 -1.70 -17.93
N SER A 169 17.66 -0.76 -17.00
CA SER A 169 17.19 0.63 -17.11
C SER A 169 17.96 1.50 -18.12
N LEU A 170 19.21 1.16 -18.45
CA LEU A 170 19.97 1.78 -19.53
C LEU A 170 19.54 1.24 -20.90
N PHE A 171 19.22 -0.05 -20.96
CA PHE A 171 18.64 -0.68 -22.16
C PHE A 171 17.19 -0.28 -22.39
N LEU A 172 16.45 0.15 -21.37
CA LEU A 172 15.12 0.72 -21.53
C LEU A 172 15.11 1.92 -22.49
N LEU A 173 16.06 2.85 -22.32
CA LEU A 173 16.12 4.00 -23.21
C LEU A 173 16.38 3.54 -24.65
N ALA A 174 17.27 2.55 -24.83
CA ALA A 174 17.53 1.93 -26.12
C ALA A 174 16.27 1.25 -26.68
N GLU A 175 15.50 0.53 -25.88
CA GLU A 175 14.24 -0.13 -26.28
C GLU A 175 13.17 0.90 -26.68
N LEU A 176 12.95 1.95 -25.89
CA LEU A 176 12.00 3.03 -26.21
C LEU A 176 12.42 3.81 -27.47
N HIS A 177 13.73 4.00 -27.68
CA HIS A 177 14.29 4.58 -28.90
C HIS A 177 14.14 3.63 -30.09
N LEU A 178 14.38 2.33 -29.95
CA LEU A 178 14.13 1.33 -31.00
C LEU A 178 12.64 1.31 -31.37
N ASN A 179 11.74 1.36 -30.39
CA ASN A 179 10.30 1.50 -30.61
C ASN A 179 9.93 2.83 -31.31
N SER A 180 10.80 3.85 -31.29
CA SER A 180 10.58 5.09 -32.07
C SER A 180 10.88 4.93 -33.55
N LEU A 181 11.64 3.90 -33.89
CA LEU A 181 11.99 3.54 -35.27
C LEU A 181 10.95 2.60 -35.89
N GLN A 182 10.05 2.01 -35.10
CA GLN A 182 8.93 1.23 -35.63
C GLN A 182 8.09 2.06 -36.61
N GLY A 183 7.76 1.48 -37.76
CA GLY A 183 7.05 2.16 -38.84
C GLY A 183 7.89 3.11 -39.70
N LYS A 184 9.22 3.17 -39.53
CA LYS A 184 10.14 3.88 -40.44
C LYS A 184 10.69 2.90 -41.47
N PHE A 185 10.31 3.08 -42.74
CA PHE A 185 10.65 2.13 -43.80
C PHE A 185 11.83 2.57 -44.67
N SER A 186 12.18 3.87 -44.69
CA SER A 186 13.32 4.36 -45.48
C SER A 186 14.55 4.66 -44.63
N PRO A 187 15.78 4.43 -45.13
CA PRO A 187 17.01 4.82 -44.44
C PRO A 187 17.09 6.31 -44.11
N LYS A 188 16.40 7.17 -44.90
CA LYS A 188 16.30 8.61 -44.62
C LYS A 188 15.42 8.88 -43.40
N ASP A 189 14.30 8.18 -43.28
CA ASP A 189 13.39 8.34 -42.13
C ASP A 189 14.02 7.80 -40.84
N ILE A 190 14.78 6.70 -40.93
CA ILE A 190 15.57 6.17 -39.81
C ILE A 190 16.63 7.18 -39.38
N ARG A 191 17.46 7.71 -40.30
CA ARG A 191 18.48 8.72 -39.96
C ARG A 191 17.87 9.96 -39.30
N ARG A 192 16.77 10.50 -39.85
CA ARG A 192 16.08 11.66 -39.27
C ARG A 192 15.52 11.38 -37.88
N ALA A 193 15.08 10.15 -37.60
CA ALA A 193 14.62 9.75 -36.27
C ALA A 193 15.81 9.65 -35.29
N LEU A 194 16.93 9.08 -35.72
CA LEU A 194 18.17 8.99 -34.92
C LEU A 194 18.76 10.37 -34.58
N GLU A 195 18.72 11.33 -35.50
CA GLU A 195 19.19 12.71 -35.27
C GLU A 195 18.36 13.48 -34.22
N ARG A 196 17.13 13.04 -33.95
CA ARG A 196 16.21 13.67 -33.00
C ARG A 196 16.17 12.97 -31.64
N LEU A 197 17.04 11.98 -31.42
CA LEU A 197 17.05 11.27 -30.15
C LEU A 197 17.45 12.23 -29.01
N PRO A 198 16.66 12.28 -27.93
CA PRO A 198 16.99 13.05 -26.75
C PRO A 198 18.38 12.70 -26.22
N THR A 199 19.18 13.71 -25.87
CA THR A 199 20.49 13.54 -25.25
C THR A 199 20.61 14.41 -24.00
N GLY A 200 21.47 14.01 -23.07
CA GLY A 200 21.71 14.75 -21.83
C GLY A 200 20.72 14.41 -20.70
N SER A 201 20.66 15.27 -19.69
CA SER A 201 19.95 15.00 -18.43
C SER A 201 18.42 14.96 -18.54
N THR A 202 17.84 15.49 -19.63
CA THR A 202 16.39 15.47 -19.90
C THR A 202 15.96 14.30 -20.79
N ALA A 203 16.90 13.46 -21.22
CA ALA A 203 16.65 12.43 -22.22
C ALA A 203 15.52 11.47 -21.85
N TYR A 204 15.43 11.09 -20.57
CA TYR A 204 14.35 10.21 -20.08
C TYR A 204 12.96 10.85 -20.23
N ASP A 205 12.79 12.09 -19.76
CA ASP A 205 11.50 12.80 -19.80
C ASP A 205 11.03 13.01 -21.25
N GLU A 206 11.94 13.39 -22.14
CA GLU A 206 11.63 13.56 -23.57
C GLU A 206 11.28 12.21 -24.23
N THR A 207 11.95 11.13 -23.83
CA THR A 207 11.67 9.78 -24.34
C THR A 207 10.31 9.27 -23.87
N TYR A 208 9.95 9.46 -22.61
CA TYR A 208 8.62 9.10 -22.09
C TYR A 208 7.53 9.95 -22.73
N LYS A 209 7.76 11.25 -22.89
CA LYS A 209 6.84 12.15 -23.62
C LYS A 209 6.61 11.66 -25.05
N ALA A 210 7.69 11.38 -25.79
CA ALA A 210 7.59 10.88 -27.14
C ALA A 210 6.86 9.52 -27.20
N ALA A 211 7.07 8.64 -26.22
CA ALA A 211 6.34 7.39 -26.12
C ALA A 211 4.83 7.62 -25.94
N MET A 212 4.43 8.54 -25.07
CA MET A 212 3.02 8.93 -24.88
C MET A 212 2.40 9.57 -26.12
N GLU A 213 3.12 10.45 -26.83
CA GLU A 213 2.65 11.08 -28.06
C GLU A 213 2.44 10.06 -29.19
N ARG A 214 3.29 9.02 -29.26
CA ARG A 214 3.08 7.89 -30.20
C ARG A 214 1.81 7.12 -29.88
N LEU A 215 1.54 6.86 -28.60
CA LEU A 215 0.30 6.20 -28.17
C LEU A 215 -0.94 7.03 -28.55
N GLY A 216 -0.84 8.36 -28.44
CA GLY A 216 -1.93 9.27 -28.83
C GLY A 216 -2.13 9.45 -30.34
N SER A 217 -1.19 8.99 -31.16
CA SER A 217 -1.30 9.11 -32.63
C SER A 217 -2.11 7.98 -33.28
N GLN A 218 -2.56 7.00 -32.50
CA GLN A 218 -3.34 5.86 -32.98
C GLN A 218 -4.79 5.97 -32.48
N GLU A 219 -5.71 6.33 -33.39
CA GLU A 219 -7.11 6.71 -33.10
C GLU A 219 -7.90 5.71 -32.24
N ASN A 220 -7.61 4.39 -32.32
CA ASN A 220 -8.35 3.35 -31.60
C ASN A 220 -7.65 2.80 -30.34
N THR A 221 -6.39 3.18 -30.08
CA THR A 221 -5.59 2.58 -29.00
C THR A 221 -5.21 3.58 -27.91
N GLU A 222 -5.32 4.90 -28.18
CA GLU A 222 -4.96 5.95 -27.22
C GLU A 222 -5.72 5.83 -25.89
N ALA A 223 -7.05 5.76 -25.95
CA ALA A 223 -7.90 5.75 -24.75
C ALA A 223 -7.60 4.52 -23.87
N PHE A 224 -7.45 3.35 -24.49
CA PHE A 224 -7.18 2.11 -23.77
C PHE A 224 -5.76 2.10 -23.16
N SER A 225 -4.76 2.54 -23.91
CA SER A 225 -3.36 2.62 -23.42
C SER A 225 -3.24 3.61 -22.25
N LYS A 226 -3.92 4.77 -22.34
CA LYS A 226 -3.99 5.72 -21.23
C LYS A 226 -4.73 5.15 -20.03
N LYS A 227 -5.81 4.38 -20.23
CA LYS A 227 -6.52 3.69 -19.13
C LYS A 227 -5.60 2.71 -18.41
N ILE A 228 -4.82 1.91 -19.14
CA ILE A 228 -3.82 0.99 -18.54
C ILE A 228 -2.80 1.76 -17.70
N LEU A 229 -2.16 2.77 -18.30
CA LEU A 229 -1.10 3.54 -17.65
C LEU A 229 -1.62 4.33 -16.44
N ALA A 230 -2.84 4.87 -16.50
CA ALA A 230 -3.50 5.53 -15.38
C ALA A 230 -3.71 4.58 -14.20
N TRP A 231 -4.23 3.37 -14.46
CA TRP A 231 -4.42 2.35 -13.42
C TRP A 231 -3.11 1.95 -12.75
N ILE A 232 -2.05 1.70 -13.53
CA ILE A 232 -0.75 1.31 -12.96
C ILE A 232 -0.11 2.46 -12.17
N THR A 233 -0.21 3.69 -12.68
CA THR A 233 0.44 4.87 -12.07
C THR A 233 -0.26 5.30 -10.78
N CYS A 234 -1.59 5.37 -10.80
CA CYS A 234 -2.39 5.92 -9.70
C CYS A 234 -2.79 4.86 -8.68
N ALA A 235 -2.57 3.57 -8.95
CA ALA A 235 -2.90 2.51 -8.01
C ALA A 235 -2.20 2.71 -6.65
N ARG A 236 -2.93 2.43 -5.57
CA ARG A 236 -2.45 2.61 -4.19
C ARG A 236 -1.43 1.56 -3.74
N ARG A 237 -1.32 0.48 -4.51
CA ARG A 237 -0.35 -0.60 -4.34
C ARG A 237 -0.08 -1.25 -5.71
N PRO A 238 1.03 -1.99 -5.87
CA PRO A 238 1.25 -2.79 -7.06
C PRO A 238 0.04 -3.68 -7.37
N SER A 239 -0.37 -3.68 -8.64
CA SER A 239 -1.50 -4.46 -9.14
C SER A 239 -1.01 -5.75 -9.78
N THR A 240 -1.76 -6.83 -9.59
CA THR A 240 -1.54 -8.06 -10.35
C THR A 240 -2.09 -7.92 -11.78
N THR A 241 -1.60 -8.72 -12.73
CA THR A 241 -2.15 -8.76 -14.09
C THR A 241 -3.65 -9.05 -14.09
N SER A 242 -4.11 -9.98 -13.26
CA SER A 242 -5.54 -10.32 -13.16
C SER A 242 -6.38 -9.18 -12.59
N GLU A 243 -5.88 -8.46 -11.58
CA GLU A 243 -6.57 -7.28 -11.04
C GLU A 243 -6.74 -6.21 -12.10
N LEU A 244 -5.68 -5.88 -12.83
CA LEU A 244 -5.72 -4.88 -13.88
C LEU A 244 -6.67 -5.29 -15.01
N ARG A 245 -6.65 -6.55 -15.46
CA ARG A 245 -7.57 -7.05 -16.49
C ARG A 245 -9.03 -6.87 -16.08
N HIS A 246 -9.37 -7.23 -14.83
CA HIS A 246 -10.72 -7.01 -14.30
C HIS A 246 -11.08 -5.52 -14.24
N ALA A 247 -10.14 -4.64 -13.87
CA ALA A 247 -10.34 -3.20 -13.87
C ALA A 247 -10.59 -2.62 -15.27
N LEU A 248 -9.90 -3.15 -16.28
CA LEU A 248 -10.06 -2.72 -17.67
C LEU A 248 -11.40 -3.17 -18.26
N ALA A 249 -11.88 -4.36 -17.87
CA ALA A 249 -13.14 -4.97 -18.29
C ALA A 249 -14.40 -4.40 -17.61
N VAL A 250 -14.27 -3.43 -16.69
CA VAL A 250 -15.44 -2.81 -16.06
C VAL A 250 -16.17 -1.90 -17.03
N GLU A 251 -17.46 -2.17 -17.24
CA GLU A 251 -18.38 -1.37 -18.03
C GLU A 251 -19.38 -0.61 -17.16
N VAL A 252 -19.42 0.71 -17.33
CA VAL A 252 -20.30 1.60 -16.57
C VAL A 252 -21.74 1.41 -17.04
N GLY A 253 -22.64 1.16 -16.10
CA GLY A 253 -24.07 0.93 -16.37
C GLY A 253 -24.48 -0.53 -16.43
N GLU A 254 -23.52 -1.45 -16.55
CA GLU A 254 -23.78 -2.89 -16.51
C GLU A 254 -23.93 -3.42 -15.09
N THR A 255 -24.77 -4.44 -14.92
CA THR A 255 -25.08 -5.00 -13.60
C THR A 255 -24.33 -6.26 -13.24
N ASP A 256 -23.60 -6.82 -14.20
CA ASP A 256 -22.88 -8.09 -14.07
C ASP A 256 -21.52 -7.96 -14.77
N PHE A 257 -20.56 -8.77 -14.33
CA PHE A 257 -19.22 -8.76 -14.91
C PHE A 257 -19.17 -9.65 -16.15
N ASP A 258 -18.86 -9.06 -17.30
CA ASP A 258 -18.63 -9.81 -18.53
C ASP A 258 -17.19 -10.32 -18.62
N GLN A 259 -17.04 -11.64 -18.67
CA GLN A 259 -15.73 -12.28 -18.83
C GLN A 259 -15.20 -12.15 -20.27
N GLU A 260 -16.07 -11.95 -21.27
CA GLU A 260 -15.66 -11.76 -22.67
C GLU A 260 -14.95 -10.42 -22.88
N ASN A 261 -15.12 -9.47 -21.97
CA ASN A 261 -14.45 -8.17 -22.00
C ASN A 261 -13.06 -8.17 -21.34
N LEU A 262 -12.58 -9.33 -20.84
CA LEU A 262 -11.24 -9.44 -20.26
C LEU A 262 -10.16 -9.37 -21.34
N PRO A 263 -9.31 -8.33 -21.36
CA PRO A 263 -8.23 -8.25 -22.35
C PRO A 263 -7.16 -9.30 -22.06
N GLU A 264 -6.45 -9.75 -23.10
CA GLU A 264 -5.29 -10.62 -22.93
C GLU A 264 -4.08 -9.86 -22.36
N VAL A 265 -3.26 -10.55 -21.56
CA VAL A 265 -2.11 -9.92 -20.89
C VAL A 265 -1.12 -9.37 -21.91
N ASP A 266 -0.87 -10.11 -22.99
CA ASP A 266 0.06 -9.71 -24.03
C ASP A 266 -0.42 -8.47 -24.77
N ASP A 267 -1.73 -8.33 -24.99
CA ASP A 267 -2.33 -7.13 -25.59
C ASP A 267 -2.19 -5.91 -24.68
N VAL A 268 -2.45 -6.07 -23.37
CA VAL A 268 -2.27 -5.00 -22.37
C VAL A 268 -0.82 -4.47 -22.37
N VAL A 269 0.16 -5.36 -22.44
CA VAL A 269 1.58 -4.99 -22.48
C VAL A 269 1.94 -4.35 -23.82
N ALA A 270 1.53 -4.96 -24.94
CA ALA A 270 1.82 -4.48 -26.28
C ALA A 270 1.31 -3.06 -26.54
N MET A 271 0.14 -2.73 -25.99
CA MET A 271 -0.48 -1.41 -26.12
C MET A 271 0.26 -0.31 -25.36
N CYS A 272 1.18 -0.63 -24.46
CA CYS A 272 1.87 0.35 -23.63
C CYS A 272 3.21 0.84 -24.20
N ALA A 273 3.54 0.53 -25.46
CA ALA A 273 4.75 1.00 -26.15
C ALA A 273 6.07 0.79 -25.38
N GLY A 274 6.18 -0.31 -24.62
CA GLY A 274 7.35 -0.64 -23.80
C GLY A 274 7.44 0.12 -22.47
N LEU A 275 6.39 0.84 -22.07
CA LEU A 275 6.33 1.54 -20.77
C LEU A 275 5.90 0.65 -19.61
N VAL A 276 5.45 -0.57 -19.89
CA VAL A 276 4.90 -1.52 -18.91
C VAL A 276 5.59 -2.87 -19.07
N VAL A 277 5.83 -3.54 -17.95
CA VAL A 277 6.39 -4.89 -17.88
C VAL A 277 5.60 -5.74 -16.89
N VAL A 278 5.63 -7.05 -17.12
CA VAL A 278 5.05 -8.04 -16.21
C VAL A 278 6.19 -8.82 -15.55
N ASP A 279 6.20 -8.82 -14.24
CA ASP A 279 7.05 -9.69 -13.44
C ASP A 279 6.45 -11.11 -13.45
N LYS A 280 7.16 -12.06 -14.05
CA LYS A 280 6.68 -13.44 -14.22
C LYS A 280 6.62 -14.25 -12.93
N GLU A 281 7.41 -13.88 -11.91
CA GLU A 281 7.44 -14.60 -10.64
C GLU A 281 6.28 -14.15 -9.74
N SER A 282 6.04 -12.85 -9.69
CA SER A 282 5.01 -12.25 -8.82
C SER A 282 3.66 -11.99 -9.51
N ASN A 283 3.58 -12.13 -10.84
CA ASN A 283 2.43 -11.72 -11.67
C ASN A 283 2.01 -10.26 -11.48
N ILE A 284 2.95 -9.40 -11.07
CA ILE A 284 2.74 -7.97 -10.90
C ILE A 284 2.99 -7.28 -12.23
N ILE A 285 2.03 -6.46 -12.64
CA ILE A 285 2.16 -5.54 -13.77
C ILE A 285 2.58 -4.18 -13.25
N ARG A 286 3.65 -3.62 -13.80
CA ARG A 286 4.25 -2.36 -13.33
C ARG A 286 4.82 -1.56 -14.49
N LEU A 287 5.05 -0.28 -14.23
CA LEU A 287 5.85 0.52 -15.15
C LEU A 287 7.23 -0.10 -15.27
N VAL A 288 7.78 0.00 -16.48
CA VAL A 288 9.07 -0.59 -16.85
C VAL A 288 10.22 -0.14 -15.95
N HIS A 289 10.13 1.07 -15.39
CA HIS A 289 11.14 1.58 -14.46
C HIS A 289 10.60 2.64 -13.49
N TYR A 290 11.27 2.82 -12.34
CA TYR A 290 10.86 3.80 -11.33
C TYR A 290 10.93 5.25 -11.84
N THR A 291 11.82 5.57 -12.79
CA THR A 291 11.85 6.90 -13.40
C THR A 291 10.63 7.16 -14.27
N THR A 292 10.01 6.12 -14.83
CA THR A 292 8.72 6.22 -15.54
C THR A 292 7.61 6.58 -14.56
N GLN A 293 7.60 5.97 -13.37
CA GLN A 293 6.67 6.34 -12.28
C GLN A 293 6.87 7.81 -11.89
N GLN A 294 8.10 8.24 -11.62
CA GLN A 294 8.39 9.63 -11.28
C GLN A 294 7.96 10.61 -12.37
N TYR A 295 8.15 10.25 -13.64
CA TYR A 295 7.70 11.07 -14.76
C TYR A 295 6.17 11.21 -14.75
N PHE A 296 5.42 10.11 -14.64
CA PHE A 296 3.97 10.14 -14.66
C PHE A 296 3.35 10.78 -13.43
N GLU A 297 3.94 10.63 -12.24
CA GLU A 297 3.48 11.34 -11.03
C GLU A 297 3.59 12.86 -11.20
N ARG A 298 4.70 13.36 -11.78
CA ARG A 298 4.88 14.80 -12.05
C ARG A 298 3.97 15.32 -13.16
N THR A 299 3.62 14.46 -14.12
CA THR A 299 2.87 14.82 -15.33
C THR A 299 1.44 14.27 -15.32
N GLN A 300 0.94 13.81 -14.17
CA GLN A 300 -0.36 13.17 -14.04
C GLN A 300 -1.50 14.08 -14.51
N GLY A 301 -1.45 15.36 -14.17
CA GLY A 301 -2.46 16.34 -14.62
C GLY A 301 -2.47 16.58 -16.14
N VAL A 302 -1.39 16.22 -16.84
CA VAL A 302 -1.29 16.32 -18.31
C VAL A 302 -1.80 15.04 -18.96
N TRP A 303 -1.32 13.89 -18.50
CA TRP A 303 -1.60 12.61 -19.16
C TRP A 303 -2.87 11.93 -18.67
N PHE A 304 -3.19 12.06 -17.38
CA PHE A 304 -4.28 11.35 -16.71
C PHE A 304 -5.07 12.28 -15.76
N PRO A 305 -5.61 13.41 -16.24
CA PRO A 305 -6.29 14.40 -15.39
C PRO A 305 -7.51 13.84 -14.64
N THR A 306 -8.19 12.83 -15.22
CA THR A 306 -9.40 12.21 -14.67
C THR A 306 -9.14 10.86 -13.98
N ALA A 307 -7.89 10.38 -13.91
CA ALA A 307 -7.58 9.03 -13.47
C ALA A 307 -8.22 8.63 -12.14
N GLU A 308 -8.14 9.51 -11.14
CA GLU A 308 -8.71 9.26 -9.81
C GLU A 308 -10.23 9.10 -9.87
N ALA A 309 -10.91 9.91 -10.70
CA ALA A 309 -12.36 9.80 -10.92
C ALA A 309 -12.71 8.52 -11.68
N ASP A 310 -11.96 8.20 -12.74
CA ASP A 310 -12.21 7.02 -13.58
C ASP A 310 -11.99 5.71 -12.79
N ILE A 311 -10.93 5.64 -11.99
CA ILE A 311 -10.65 4.52 -11.08
C ILE A 311 -11.73 4.40 -10.02
N THR A 312 -12.19 5.52 -9.45
CA THR A 312 -13.31 5.53 -8.50
C THR A 312 -14.56 4.92 -9.13
N THR A 313 -14.96 5.43 -10.30
CA THR A 313 -16.13 4.98 -11.05
C THR A 313 -16.05 3.50 -11.39
N ALA A 314 -14.90 3.03 -11.87
CA ALA A 314 -14.70 1.61 -12.14
C ALA A 314 -14.78 0.75 -10.88
N CYS A 315 -14.18 1.19 -9.76
CA CYS A 315 -14.29 0.45 -8.50
C CYS A 315 -15.73 0.35 -8.00
N VAL A 316 -16.48 1.47 -7.94
CA VAL A 316 -17.86 1.46 -7.41
C VAL A 316 -18.84 0.76 -8.35
N THR A 317 -18.61 0.82 -9.67
CA THR A 317 -19.35 0.02 -10.66
C THR A 317 -19.13 -1.45 -10.40
N TYR A 318 -17.87 -1.88 -10.27
CA TYR A 318 -17.53 -3.28 -9.96
C TYR A 318 -18.19 -3.76 -8.67
N LEU A 319 -18.12 -2.96 -7.59
CA LEU A 319 -18.76 -3.28 -6.32
C LEU A 319 -20.29 -3.32 -6.39
N SER A 320 -20.89 -2.72 -7.41
CA SER A 320 -22.34 -2.67 -7.62
C SER A 320 -22.89 -3.86 -8.40
N TYR A 321 -22.08 -4.83 -8.80
CA TYR A 321 -22.61 -6.01 -9.51
C TYR A 321 -23.56 -6.85 -8.65
N LYS A 322 -24.63 -7.38 -9.29
CA LYS A 322 -25.70 -8.14 -8.64
C LYS A 322 -25.20 -9.37 -7.89
N THR A 323 -24.12 -9.99 -8.39
CA THR A 323 -23.44 -11.13 -7.76
C THR A 323 -23.01 -10.83 -6.31
N PHE A 324 -22.85 -9.56 -5.92
CA PHE A 324 -22.43 -9.17 -4.58
C PHE A 324 -23.58 -8.87 -3.61
N GLN A 325 -24.83 -8.85 -4.08
CA GLN A 325 -26.01 -8.45 -3.30
C GLN A 325 -26.56 -9.56 -2.37
N SER A 326 -26.30 -10.84 -2.65
CA SER A 326 -26.95 -11.97 -1.97
C SER A 326 -26.50 -12.18 -0.51
N ASP A 327 -27.43 -12.59 0.37
CA ASP A 327 -27.17 -12.90 1.79
C ASP A 327 -26.14 -14.04 1.96
N ALA A 328 -26.07 -14.99 1.03
CA ALA A 328 -25.05 -16.03 1.02
C ALA A 328 -23.63 -15.44 0.88
N CYS A 329 -23.52 -14.28 0.25
CA CYS A 329 -22.26 -13.57 0.04
C CYS A 329 -21.76 -12.84 1.30
N ARG A 330 -22.59 -12.71 2.34
CA ARG A 330 -22.22 -12.10 3.63
C ARG A 330 -21.55 -13.07 4.61
N THR A 331 -21.51 -14.36 4.28
CA THR A 331 -20.77 -15.37 5.06
C THR A 331 -19.27 -15.26 4.85
N ARG A 332 -18.45 -15.60 5.85
CA ARG A 332 -16.97 -15.60 5.71
C ARG A 332 -16.48 -16.43 4.52
N SER A 333 -17.11 -17.57 4.26
CA SER A 333 -16.86 -18.39 3.07
C SER A 333 -17.23 -17.66 1.77
N GLY A 334 -18.36 -16.96 1.75
CA GLY A 334 -18.78 -16.12 0.62
C GLY A 334 -17.82 -14.97 0.36
N ILE A 335 -17.35 -14.25 1.40
CA ILE A 335 -16.35 -13.18 1.27
C ILE A 335 -15.06 -13.74 0.66
N LYS A 336 -14.55 -14.87 1.18
CA LYS A 336 -13.36 -15.53 0.63
C LYS A 336 -13.59 -15.91 -0.83
N GLN A 337 -14.70 -16.57 -1.15
CA GLN A 337 -15.00 -16.97 -2.53
C GLN A 337 -15.00 -15.78 -3.48
N ARG A 338 -15.58 -14.63 -3.10
CA ARG A 338 -15.54 -13.40 -3.91
C ARG A 338 -14.12 -12.89 -4.13
N LEU A 339 -13.29 -12.83 -3.09
CA LEU A 339 -11.89 -12.42 -3.21
C LEU A 339 -11.10 -13.35 -4.15
N TRP A 340 -11.47 -14.63 -4.20
CA TRP A 340 -10.87 -15.61 -5.11
C TRP A 340 -11.37 -15.51 -6.56
N SER A 341 -12.67 -15.32 -6.79
CA SER A 341 -13.27 -15.32 -8.14
C SER A 341 -13.33 -13.95 -8.81
N HIS A 342 -13.33 -12.87 -8.03
CA HIS A 342 -13.46 -11.49 -8.50
C HIS A 342 -12.19 -10.71 -8.14
N ARG A 343 -11.20 -10.76 -9.04
CA ARG A 343 -9.82 -10.34 -8.72
C ARG A 343 -9.71 -8.86 -8.34
N LEU A 344 -10.52 -7.98 -8.93
CA LEU A 344 -10.54 -6.57 -8.56
C LEU A 344 -11.22 -6.28 -7.22
N TYR A 345 -12.07 -7.17 -6.71
CA TYR A 345 -12.96 -6.89 -5.57
C TYR A 345 -12.19 -6.42 -4.33
N GLY A 346 -11.11 -7.13 -3.98
CA GLY A 346 -10.28 -6.78 -2.82
C GLY A 346 -9.60 -5.42 -2.97
N TYR A 347 -9.15 -5.06 -4.17
CA TYR A 347 -8.60 -3.73 -4.43
C TYR A 347 -9.69 -2.65 -4.33
N ALA A 348 -10.81 -2.86 -5.03
CA ALA A 348 -11.91 -1.91 -5.10
C ALA A 348 -12.42 -1.56 -3.71
N VAL A 349 -12.78 -2.55 -2.89
CA VAL A 349 -13.26 -2.35 -1.52
C VAL A 349 -12.29 -1.51 -0.66
N ASN A 350 -10.98 -1.77 -0.76
CA ASN A 350 -9.97 -1.10 0.07
C ASN A 350 -9.55 0.28 -0.44
N ASN A 351 -9.85 0.64 -1.70
CA ASN A 351 -9.22 1.82 -2.32
C ASN A 351 -10.18 2.79 -3.01
N TRP A 352 -11.43 2.40 -3.31
CA TRP A 352 -12.37 3.28 -4.02
C TRP A 352 -12.53 4.65 -3.31
N GLY A 353 -12.62 4.65 -1.98
CA GLY A 353 -12.80 5.87 -1.19
C GLY A 353 -11.56 6.76 -1.16
N HIS A 354 -10.37 6.17 -1.25
CA HIS A 354 -9.14 6.93 -1.40
C HIS A 354 -9.08 7.69 -2.73
N HIS A 355 -9.43 7.02 -3.83
CA HIS A 355 -9.48 7.62 -5.16
C HIS A 355 -10.57 8.71 -5.25
N ALA A 356 -11.77 8.44 -4.70
CA ALA A 356 -12.88 9.39 -4.66
C ALA A 356 -12.50 10.69 -3.94
N ARG A 357 -11.71 10.56 -2.88
CA ARG A 357 -11.25 11.72 -2.10
C ARG A 357 -10.23 12.57 -2.86
N VAL A 358 -9.37 11.97 -3.67
CA VAL A 358 -8.37 12.71 -4.46
C VAL A 358 -9.04 13.38 -5.66
N SER A 359 -10.00 12.72 -6.30
CA SER A 359 -10.69 13.28 -7.47
C SER A 359 -11.56 14.49 -7.13
N LEU A 360 -12.01 14.61 -5.86
CA LEU A 360 -12.94 15.64 -5.37
C LEU A 360 -14.24 15.74 -6.21
N THR A 361 -14.54 14.72 -7.01
CA THR A 361 -15.63 14.71 -7.98
C THR A 361 -16.64 13.64 -7.58
N THR A 362 -17.91 14.02 -7.53
CA THR A 362 -19.01 13.08 -7.23
C THR A 362 -19.61 12.60 -8.55
N SER A 363 -19.49 11.30 -8.85
CA SER A 363 -20.13 10.69 -10.01
C SER A 363 -21.51 10.11 -9.66
N LYS A 364 -22.33 9.88 -10.69
CA LYS A 364 -23.67 9.27 -10.53
C LYS A 364 -23.54 7.87 -9.93
N GLU A 365 -22.58 7.10 -10.42
CA GLU A 365 -22.30 5.72 -10.03
C GLU A 365 -21.90 5.63 -8.55
N LEU A 366 -21.10 6.59 -8.08
CA LEU A 366 -20.73 6.68 -6.66
C LEU A 366 -21.96 6.93 -5.78
N MET A 367 -22.86 7.83 -6.20
CA MET A 367 -24.08 8.12 -5.45
C MET A 367 -25.04 6.93 -5.42
N GLU A 368 -25.22 6.25 -6.55
CA GLU A 368 -26.05 5.04 -6.64
C GLU A 368 -25.50 3.91 -5.78
N PHE A 369 -24.17 3.69 -5.81
CA PHE A 369 -23.51 2.72 -4.95
C PHE A 369 -23.75 3.02 -3.46
N LEU A 370 -23.56 4.27 -3.02
CA LEU A 370 -23.75 4.67 -1.63
C LEU A 370 -25.22 4.60 -1.16
N GLN A 371 -26.17 4.70 -2.08
CA GLN A 371 -27.60 4.55 -1.77
C GLN A 371 -28.05 3.09 -1.73
N SER A 372 -27.25 2.15 -2.23
CA SER A 372 -27.60 0.73 -2.22
C SER A 372 -27.15 0.03 -0.95
N ASP A 373 -28.08 -0.19 -0.03
CA ASP A 373 -27.83 -0.92 1.22
C ASP A 373 -27.31 -2.35 0.98
N GLY A 374 -27.66 -2.98 -0.14
CA GLY A 374 -27.19 -4.33 -0.48
C GLY A 374 -25.71 -4.36 -0.85
N GLN A 375 -25.31 -3.58 -1.86
CA GLN A 375 -23.93 -3.58 -2.38
C GLN A 375 -22.98 -2.83 -1.46
N ALA A 376 -23.39 -1.65 -0.94
CA ALA A 376 -22.58 -0.91 0.03
C ALA A 376 -22.40 -1.69 1.33
N GLY A 377 -23.44 -2.37 1.81
CA GLY A 377 -23.34 -3.24 2.98
C GLY A 377 -22.35 -4.39 2.77
N ALA A 378 -22.44 -5.08 1.64
CA ALA A 378 -21.51 -6.16 1.30
C ALA A 378 -20.05 -5.67 1.19
N ALA A 379 -19.83 -4.48 0.61
CA ALA A 379 -18.52 -3.87 0.53
C ALA A 379 -17.99 -3.44 1.91
N ALA A 380 -18.84 -2.92 2.80
CA ALA A 380 -18.46 -2.53 4.15
C ALA A 380 -18.07 -3.73 5.03
N GLU A 381 -18.82 -4.83 4.93
CA GLU A 381 -18.50 -6.09 5.58
C GLU A 381 -17.18 -6.67 5.06
N ALA A 382 -16.96 -6.63 3.74
CA ALA A 382 -15.70 -7.07 3.14
C ALA A 382 -14.52 -6.18 3.55
N LEU A 383 -14.71 -4.86 3.63
CA LEU A 383 -13.69 -3.91 4.08
C LEU A 383 -13.29 -4.25 5.51
N THR A 384 -14.28 -4.37 6.38
CA THR A 384 -14.10 -4.75 7.79
C THR A 384 -13.39 -6.10 7.91
N PHE A 385 -13.76 -7.10 7.12
CA PHE A 385 -13.11 -8.41 7.10
C PHE A 385 -11.62 -8.35 6.70
N MET A 386 -11.25 -7.40 5.82
CA MET A 386 -9.88 -7.25 5.32
C MET A 386 -9.02 -6.33 6.19
N THR A 387 -9.60 -5.34 6.85
CA THR A 387 -8.89 -4.36 7.69
C THR A 387 -8.86 -4.76 9.16
N GLU A 388 -9.86 -5.52 9.63
CA GLU A 388 -9.97 -5.97 11.00
C GLU A 388 -9.88 -7.50 11.05
N SER A 389 -8.89 -8.02 11.80
CA SER A 389 -8.72 -9.45 12.06
C SER A 389 -9.83 -9.97 12.99
N TRP A 390 -11.06 -10.12 12.49
CA TRP A 390 -12.16 -10.71 13.25
C TRP A 390 -11.94 -12.22 13.44
N THR A 391 -11.56 -12.60 14.66
CA THR A 391 -11.46 -13.99 15.07
C THR A 391 -12.74 -14.56 15.69
N TYR A 392 -13.69 -13.79 16.26
CA TYR A 392 -14.83 -14.43 16.98
C TYR A 392 -16.20 -13.71 17.02
N MET A 393 -16.47 -12.71 16.18
CA MET A 393 -17.80 -12.07 16.13
C MET A 393 -18.19 -11.72 14.69
N GLU A 394 -19.48 -11.83 14.37
CA GLU A 394 -20.02 -11.54 13.04
C GLU A 394 -19.70 -10.09 12.62
N ALA A 395 -19.44 -9.87 11.31
CA ALA A 395 -19.28 -8.52 10.77
C ALA A 395 -20.50 -7.66 11.17
N PRO A 396 -20.33 -6.34 11.42
CA PRO A 396 -21.44 -5.49 11.80
C PRO A 396 -22.55 -5.54 10.74
N ARG A 397 -23.64 -6.23 11.05
CA ARG A 397 -24.77 -6.36 10.13
C ARG A 397 -25.49 -5.02 10.02
N GLY A 398 -25.91 -4.67 8.81
CA GLY A 398 -26.65 -3.42 8.57
C GLY A 398 -25.77 -2.19 8.36
N MET A 399 -24.49 -2.37 7.99
CA MET A 399 -23.71 -1.28 7.42
C MET A 399 -24.35 -0.79 6.13
N THR A 400 -24.36 0.53 5.96
CA THR A 400 -24.96 1.24 4.81
C THR A 400 -23.90 2.07 4.10
N GLY A 401 -24.19 2.61 2.92
CA GLY A 401 -23.26 3.51 2.24
C GLY A 401 -22.91 4.76 3.05
N PHE A 402 -23.79 5.22 3.95
CA PHE A 402 -23.45 6.30 4.89
C PHE A 402 -22.31 5.94 5.84
N HIS A 403 -22.25 4.69 6.31
CA HIS A 403 -21.16 4.22 7.16
C HIS A 403 -19.83 4.21 6.38
N LEU A 404 -19.87 3.76 5.13
CA LEU A 404 -18.71 3.80 4.24
C LEU A 404 -18.25 5.23 3.96
N ALA A 405 -19.17 6.15 3.64
CA ALA A 405 -18.85 7.55 3.44
C ALA A 405 -18.22 8.16 4.71
N ALA A 406 -18.80 7.89 5.88
CA ALA A 406 -18.26 8.36 7.16
C ALA A 406 -16.86 7.76 7.46
N TYR A 407 -16.63 6.48 7.15
CA TYR A 407 -15.31 5.85 7.31
C TYR A 407 -14.24 6.55 6.47
N TRP A 408 -14.53 6.83 5.20
CA TRP A 408 -13.57 7.46 4.29
C TRP A 408 -13.40 8.97 4.50
N HIS A 409 -14.44 9.68 4.98
CA HIS A 409 -14.39 11.11 5.30
C HIS A 409 -13.93 11.44 6.73
N GLY A 410 -14.11 10.51 7.68
CA GLY A 410 -13.83 10.72 9.11
C GLY A 410 -12.39 10.44 9.57
N LEU A 411 -11.53 9.89 8.70
CA LEU A 411 -10.09 9.69 8.94
C LEU A 411 -9.28 10.99 8.71
N GLN A 412 -9.69 12.09 9.35
CA GLN A 412 -8.97 13.36 9.38
C GLN A 412 -7.98 13.45 10.54
#